data_AF-A0A246F4E0-F1
#
_entry.id   AF-A0A246F4E0-F1
#
_cell.length_a   1.000
_cell.length_b   1.000
_cell.length_c   1.000
_cell.angle_alpha   90.00
_cell.angle_beta   90.00
_cell.angle_gamma   90.00
#
_symmetry.space_group_name_H-M   'P 1'
#
loop_
_entity.id
_entity.type
_entity.pdbx_description
1 polymer ?
#
loop_
_entity_poly.entity_id
_entity_poly.type
_entity_poly.pdbx_seq_one_letter_code
_entity_poly.pdbx_strand_id
1 'polypeptide(L)'
;MNETDYLRLLTRQAEQANDFLSNARKWERECWACQRLLQALKVPYRQEDFVAPTQQPPDVLFRDATFEVFFVLDQGRRLNEEWKEELLRRRMAQSLNQLIRREQRPRRIPCAELQARLAPTLRKKAHNYTERGIDTRELDLLAFVSLKRETPDFNTPFPPPTEYLRQGWRSLSVVGPTFARVLFAHSDAPDFLRGSLGRSILFDMGVGL
;
A
#
# COMPACT_ATOMS: atom_id res chain seq x y z
N MET A 1 -21.63 -16.33 22.88
CA MET A 1 -20.67 -16.83 21.87
C MET A 1 -19.56 -17.53 22.64
N ASN A 2 -19.32 -18.84 22.40
CA ASN A 2 -18.26 -19.58 23.10
C ASN A 2 -16.89 -19.33 22.42
N GLU A 3 -15.79 -19.63 23.11
CA GLU A 3 -14.43 -19.40 22.61
C GLU A 3 -14.15 -20.13 21.28
N THR A 4 -14.67 -21.34 21.11
CA THR A 4 -14.54 -22.15 19.90
C THR A 4 -15.25 -21.54 18.69
N ASP A 5 -16.43 -20.97 18.89
CA ASP A 5 -17.20 -20.27 17.85
C ASP A 5 -16.52 -18.96 17.45
N TYR A 6 -15.89 -18.28 18.41
CA TYR A 6 -15.10 -17.08 18.16
C TYR A 6 -13.78 -17.40 17.43
N LEU A 7 -13.09 -18.49 17.77
CA LEU A 7 -11.93 -18.98 17.03
C LEU A 7 -12.28 -19.37 15.58
N ARG A 8 -13.43 -20.03 15.37
CA ARG A 8 -13.96 -20.32 14.02
C ARG A 8 -14.29 -19.06 13.23
N LEU A 9 -14.87 -18.05 13.87
CA LEU A 9 -15.13 -16.74 13.26
C LEU A 9 -13.83 -16.04 12.84
N LEU A 10 -12.83 -16.00 13.72
CA LEU A 10 -11.51 -15.42 13.44
C LEU A 10 -10.75 -16.19 12.34
N THR A 11 -10.94 -17.51 12.27
CA THR A 11 -10.39 -18.37 11.22
C THR A 11 -11.05 -18.08 9.88
N ARG A 12 -12.39 -17.97 9.84
CA ARG A 12 -13.12 -17.59 8.62
C ARG A 12 -12.77 -16.18 8.15
N GLN A 13 -12.62 -15.21 9.06
CA GLN A 13 -12.14 -13.87 8.71
C GLN A 13 -10.71 -13.89 8.17
N ALA A 14 -9.83 -14.73 8.72
CA ALA A 14 -8.47 -14.92 8.21
C ALA A 14 -8.45 -15.58 6.84
N GLU A 15 -9.30 -16.58 6.62
CA GLU A 15 -9.47 -17.26 5.33
C GLU A 15 -9.99 -16.28 4.27
N GLN A 16 -10.99 -15.45 4.59
CA GLN A 16 -11.50 -14.41 3.70
C GLN A 16 -10.45 -13.33 3.39
N ALA A 17 -9.65 -12.92 4.38
CA ALA A 17 -8.53 -12.01 4.18
C ALA A 17 -7.41 -12.64 3.33
N ASN A 18 -7.18 -13.95 3.46
CA ASN A 18 -6.16 -14.68 2.69
C ASN A 18 -6.60 -14.91 1.24
N ASP A 19 -7.88 -15.23 1.01
CA ASP A 19 -8.46 -15.35 -0.32
C ASP A 19 -8.43 -14.00 -1.06
N PHE A 20 -8.63 -12.89 -0.35
CA PHE A 20 -8.49 -11.53 -0.88
C PHE A 20 -7.06 -11.16 -1.31
N LEU A 21 -6.03 -11.75 -0.67
CA LEU A 21 -4.64 -11.30 -0.81
C LEU A 21 -3.74 -12.28 -1.58
N SER A 22 -4.24 -13.44 -1.99
CA SER A 22 -3.54 -14.41 -2.83
C SER A 22 -3.19 -13.84 -4.23
N ASN A 23 -2.22 -14.43 -4.93
CA ASN A 23 -1.87 -14.04 -6.31
C ASN A 23 -3.04 -14.14 -7.30
N ALA A 24 -4.08 -14.94 -6.99
CA ALA A 24 -5.28 -15.05 -7.80
C ALA A 24 -6.12 -13.75 -7.81
N ARG A 25 -5.83 -12.80 -6.90
CA ARG A 25 -6.51 -11.52 -6.76
C ARG A 25 -5.56 -10.31 -6.83
N LYS A 26 -4.57 -10.37 -7.74
CA LYS A 26 -3.62 -9.26 -7.98
C LYS A 26 -4.39 -7.95 -8.23
N TRP A 27 -5.37 -8.00 -9.12
CA TRP A 27 -6.22 -6.86 -9.50
C TRP A 27 -6.98 -6.28 -8.31
N GLU A 28 -7.63 -7.11 -7.49
CA GLU A 28 -8.40 -6.63 -6.33
C GLU A 28 -7.48 -6.00 -5.30
N ARG A 29 -6.27 -6.52 -5.12
CA ARG A 29 -5.27 -5.95 -4.19
C ARG A 29 -4.76 -4.58 -4.66
N GLU A 30 -4.59 -4.40 -5.96
CA GLU A 30 -4.16 -3.12 -6.55
C GLU A 30 -5.29 -2.09 -6.49
N CYS A 31 -6.52 -2.49 -6.84
CA CYS A 31 -7.72 -1.70 -6.61
C CYS A 31 -7.87 -1.29 -5.15
N TRP A 32 -7.65 -2.21 -4.21
CA TRP A 32 -7.75 -1.94 -2.78
C TRP A 32 -6.74 -0.89 -2.30
N ALA A 33 -5.50 -0.95 -2.78
CA ALA A 33 -4.50 0.09 -2.48
C ALA A 33 -4.98 1.46 -2.99
N CYS A 34 -5.53 1.52 -4.21
CA CYS A 34 -6.10 2.74 -4.78
C CYS A 34 -7.28 3.25 -3.95
N GLN A 35 -8.21 2.37 -3.55
CA GLN A 35 -9.34 2.71 -2.69
C GLN A 35 -8.90 3.31 -1.37
N ARG A 36 -7.88 2.73 -0.72
CA ARG A 36 -7.33 3.26 0.53
C ARG A 36 -6.78 4.67 0.38
N LEU A 37 -6.06 4.95 -0.71
CA LEU A 37 -5.63 6.31 -1.02
C LEU A 37 -6.84 7.23 -1.21
N LEU A 38 -7.80 6.86 -2.06
CA LEU A 38 -8.96 7.69 -2.36
C LEU A 38 -9.80 8.00 -1.11
N GLN A 39 -10.01 7.02 -0.23
CA GLN A 39 -10.68 7.22 1.06
C GLN A 39 -9.92 8.20 1.95
N ALA A 40 -8.59 8.05 2.04
CA ALA A 40 -7.75 8.95 2.81
C ALA A 40 -7.87 10.39 2.30
N LEU A 41 -7.83 10.55 0.97
CA LEU A 41 -7.94 11.83 0.29
C LEU A 41 -9.40 12.35 0.24
N LYS A 42 -10.36 11.60 0.78
CA LYS A 42 -11.81 11.89 0.75
C LYS A 42 -12.36 12.09 -0.67
N VAL A 43 -11.81 11.34 -1.63
CA VAL A 43 -12.27 11.32 -3.02
C VAL A 43 -13.40 10.31 -3.13
N PRO A 44 -14.61 10.72 -3.56
CA PRO A 44 -15.69 9.78 -3.78
C PRO A 44 -15.38 8.89 -4.98
N TYR A 45 -15.67 7.60 -4.85
CA TYR A 45 -15.52 6.63 -5.93
C TYR A 45 -16.61 5.56 -5.84
N ARG A 46 -16.81 4.86 -6.95
CA ARG A 46 -17.58 3.62 -7.01
C ARG A 46 -16.70 2.48 -7.51
N GLN A 47 -17.15 1.23 -7.34
CA GLN A 47 -16.34 0.07 -7.70
C GLN A 47 -16.14 -0.02 -9.23
N GLU A 48 -17.12 0.43 -9.99
CA GLU A 48 -17.08 0.52 -11.45
C GLU A 48 -16.14 1.62 -12.00
N ASP A 49 -15.68 2.54 -11.15
CA ASP A 49 -14.73 3.59 -11.57
C ASP A 49 -13.31 3.04 -11.80
N PHE A 50 -13.01 1.82 -11.32
CA PHE A 50 -11.71 1.17 -11.48
C PHE A 50 -11.70 0.28 -12.71
N VAL A 51 -10.83 0.60 -13.67
CA VAL A 51 -10.73 -0.10 -14.94
C VAL A 51 -9.34 -0.70 -15.12
N ALA A 52 -9.28 -1.97 -15.52
CA ALA A 52 -8.01 -2.60 -15.86
C ALA A 52 -7.53 -2.08 -17.22
N PRO A 53 -6.28 -1.63 -17.35
CA PRO A 53 -5.75 -1.18 -18.63
C PRO A 53 -5.55 -2.37 -19.57
N THR A 54 -5.62 -2.12 -20.88
CA THR A 54 -5.39 -3.14 -21.90
C THR A 54 -3.95 -3.66 -21.88
N GLN A 55 -3.00 -2.83 -21.44
CA GLN A 55 -1.58 -3.17 -21.32
C GLN A 55 -0.99 -2.55 -20.05
N GLN A 56 -0.12 -3.29 -19.36
CA GLN A 56 0.59 -2.80 -18.16
C GLN A 56 2.01 -2.31 -18.50
N PRO A 57 2.48 -1.21 -17.90
CA PRO A 57 1.81 -0.34 -16.92
C PRO A 57 0.81 0.66 -17.56
N PRO A 58 -0.13 1.27 -16.81
CA PRO A 58 -0.33 1.19 -15.35
C PRO A 58 -0.96 -0.14 -14.89
N ASP A 59 -1.21 -0.30 -13.58
CA ASP A 59 -1.97 -1.43 -13.03
C ASP A 59 -3.47 -1.13 -13.00
N VAL A 60 -3.88 0.09 -12.59
CA VAL A 60 -5.30 0.49 -12.40
C VAL A 60 -5.56 1.86 -13.02
N LEU A 61 -6.63 1.98 -13.80
CA LEU A 61 -7.15 3.27 -14.27
C LEU A 61 -8.29 3.72 -13.36
N PHE A 62 -8.26 4.99 -12.95
CA PHE A 62 -9.34 5.62 -12.18
C PHE A 62 -9.51 7.07 -12.64
N ARG A 63 -10.59 7.35 -13.39
CA ARG A 63 -10.81 8.66 -14.02
C ARG A 63 -9.58 9.09 -14.85
N ASP A 64 -8.95 10.19 -14.48
CA ASP A 64 -7.73 10.76 -15.06
C ASP A 64 -6.44 10.16 -14.48
N ALA A 65 -6.52 9.35 -13.42
CA ALA A 65 -5.38 8.71 -12.77
C ALA A 65 -5.00 7.37 -13.41
N THR A 66 -3.70 7.14 -13.53
CA THR A 66 -3.06 5.97 -14.15
C THR A 66 -2.18 5.28 -13.11
N PHE A 67 -2.82 4.61 -12.15
CA PHE A 67 -2.14 4.07 -10.98
C PHE A 67 -1.24 2.88 -11.30
N GLU A 68 0.05 3.05 -11.02
CA GLU A 68 1.05 2.01 -11.04
C GLU A 68 1.38 1.60 -9.60
N VAL A 69 0.92 0.42 -9.20
CA VAL A 69 0.85 0.02 -7.78
C VAL A 69 2.05 -0.86 -7.41
N PHE A 70 2.61 -0.63 -6.22
CA PHE A 70 3.60 -1.53 -5.67
C PHE A 70 3.56 -1.58 -4.16
N PHE A 71 4.15 -2.65 -3.60
CA PHE A 71 4.11 -2.95 -2.18
C PHE A 71 5.52 -2.82 -1.59
N VAL A 72 5.63 -2.15 -0.45
CA VAL A 72 6.86 -2.01 0.35
C VAL A 72 6.63 -2.67 1.70
N LEU A 73 7.35 -3.77 1.95
CA LEU A 73 7.27 -4.60 3.16
C LEU A 73 8.65 -4.67 3.84
N ASP A 74 8.72 -5.14 5.09
CA ASP A 74 10.02 -5.40 5.73
C ASP A 74 10.83 -6.47 4.95
N GLN A 75 12.15 -6.40 5.08
CA GLN A 75 13.05 -7.37 4.46
C GLN A 75 12.74 -8.81 4.88
N GLY A 76 12.78 -9.72 3.91
CA GLY A 76 12.44 -11.14 4.11
C GLY A 76 10.94 -11.42 4.19
N ARG A 77 10.08 -10.38 4.25
CA ARG A 77 8.63 -10.56 4.16
C ARG A 77 8.23 -10.66 2.69
N ARG A 78 7.64 -11.79 2.35
CA ARG A 78 6.84 -11.92 1.12
C ARG A 78 5.39 -11.95 1.53
N LEU A 79 4.58 -11.08 0.91
CA LEU A 79 3.14 -11.00 1.17
C LEU A 79 2.52 -12.42 1.14
N ASN A 80 2.86 -13.22 0.14
CA ASN A 80 2.35 -14.59 -0.02
C ASN A 80 2.78 -15.60 1.07
N GLU A 81 3.90 -15.39 1.75
CA GLU A 81 4.43 -16.33 2.76
C GLU A 81 3.85 -16.02 4.16
N GLU A 82 3.81 -14.74 4.54
CA GLU A 82 3.26 -14.35 5.85
C GLU A 82 1.78 -14.67 6.02
N TRP A 83 0.99 -14.57 4.95
CA TRP A 83 -0.45 -14.86 5.02
C TRP A 83 -0.72 -16.37 5.08
N LYS A 84 0.12 -17.19 4.43
CA LYS A 84 0.09 -18.65 4.59
C LYS A 84 0.44 -19.07 6.01
N GLU A 85 1.47 -18.46 6.60
CA GLU A 85 1.87 -18.70 7.99
C GLU A 85 0.80 -18.25 8.99
N GLU A 86 0.19 -17.09 8.78
CA GLU A 86 -0.91 -16.59 9.62
C GLU A 86 -2.16 -17.48 9.54
N LEU A 87 -2.51 -17.97 8.34
CA LEU A 87 -3.61 -18.91 8.16
C LEU A 87 -3.34 -20.24 8.85
N LEU A 88 -2.16 -20.83 8.64
CA LEU A 88 -1.77 -22.09 9.28
C LEU A 88 -1.80 -21.96 10.80
N ARG A 89 -1.28 -20.86 11.33
CA ARG A 89 -1.29 -20.60 12.77
C ARG A 89 -2.70 -20.46 13.34
N ARG A 90 -3.59 -19.70 12.68
CA ARG A 90 -4.98 -19.54 13.14
C ARG A 90 -5.76 -20.85 13.06
N ARG A 91 -5.51 -21.67 12.03
CA ARG A 91 -6.05 -23.04 11.94
C ARG A 91 -5.54 -23.97 13.04
N MET A 92 -4.29 -23.79 13.47
CA MET A 92 -3.67 -24.62 14.52
C MET A 92 -3.88 -24.09 15.94
N ALA A 93 -4.40 -22.87 16.10
CA ALA A 93 -4.61 -22.28 17.42
C ALA A 93 -5.76 -22.98 18.16
N GLN A 94 -5.44 -23.57 19.32
CA GLN A 94 -6.39 -24.27 20.19
C GLN A 94 -6.91 -23.38 21.34
N SER A 95 -6.37 -22.16 21.51
CA SER A 95 -6.84 -21.18 22.50
C SER A 95 -6.53 -19.74 22.08
N LEU A 96 -7.30 -18.78 22.59
CA LEU A 96 -7.09 -17.35 22.32
C LEU A 96 -5.69 -16.85 22.71
N ASN A 97 -5.10 -17.38 23.78
CA ASN A 97 -3.75 -17.03 24.22
C ASN A 97 -2.66 -17.36 23.18
N GLN A 98 -2.89 -18.34 22.30
CA GLN A 98 -1.96 -18.67 21.21
C GLN A 98 -2.04 -17.69 20.03
N LEU A 99 -3.13 -16.90 19.96
CA LEU A 99 -3.32 -15.79 19.02
C LEU A 99 -2.82 -14.45 19.57
N ILE A 100 -2.65 -14.31 20.89
CA ILE A 100 -2.07 -13.11 21.50
C ILE A 100 -0.62 -12.98 21.06
N ARG A 101 -0.35 -11.98 20.22
CA ARG A 101 1.02 -11.63 19.83
C ARG A 101 1.68 -10.83 20.94
N ARG A 102 2.82 -11.31 21.43
CA ARG A 102 3.85 -10.42 22.00
C ARG A 102 4.61 -9.80 20.83
N GLU A 103 3.95 -8.93 20.09
CA GLU A 103 4.63 -8.15 19.06
C GLU A 103 5.60 -7.18 19.74
N GLN A 104 6.87 -7.23 19.34
CA GLN A 104 7.79 -6.16 19.70
C GLN A 104 7.19 -4.85 19.22
N ARG A 105 7.20 -3.83 20.09
CA ARG A 105 6.78 -2.49 19.71
C ARG A 105 7.59 -2.07 18.48
N PRO A 106 6.94 -1.68 17.38
CA PRO A 106 7.65 -1.29 16.19
C PRO A 106 8.54 -0.08 16.51
N ARG A 107 9.76 -0.10 16.01
CA ARG A 107 10.70 1.01 16.14
C ARG A 107 10.18 2.19 15.33
N ARG A 108 10.29 3.39 15.86
CA ARG A 108 10.01 4.61 15.08
C ARG A 108 11.17 4.90 14.11
N ILE A 109 10.84 5.23 12.87
CA ILE A 109 11.79 5.62 11.84
C ILE A 109 11.46 7.03 11.32
N PRO A 110 12.46 7.86 10.97
CA PRO A 110 12.21 9.13 10.29
C PRO A 110 11.47 8.94 8.96
N CYS A 111 10.69 9.95 8.55
CA CYS A 111 10.00 9.96 7.26
C CYS A 111 10.97 9.90 6.07
N ALA A 112 12.20 10.40 6.24
CA ALA A 112 13.28 10.24 5.26
C ALA A 112 13.66 8.76 5.04
N GLU A 113 13.74 7.96 6.11
CA GLU A 113 14.03 6.53 6.01
C GLU A 113 12.86 5.77 5.38
N LEU A 114 11.62 6.08 5.78
CA LEU A 114 10.41 5.54 5.14
C LEU A 114 10.44 5.80 3.64
N GLN A 115 10.69 7.06 3.23
CA GLN A 115 10.79 7.46 1.84
C GLN A 115 11.90 6.68 1.12
N ALA A 116 13.08 6.51 1.73
CA ALA A 116 14.17 5.74 1.15
C ALA A 116 13.83 4.25 0.91
N ARG A 117 12.90 3.65 1.67
CA ARG A 117 12.45 2.27 1.44
C ARG A 117 11.80 2.06 0.06
N LEU A 118 11.32 3.11 -0.59
CA LEU A 118 10.72 3.03 -1.92
C LEU A 118 11.78 2.83 -3.02
N ALA A 119 13.02 3.31 -2.78
CA ALA A 119 14.04 3.45 -3.81
C ALA A 119 14.38 2.14 -4.56
N PRO A 120 14.53 0.96 -3.91
CA PRO A 120 14.88 -0.26 -4.64
C PRO A 120 13.84 -0.65 -5.70
N THR A 121 12.56 -0.55 -5.36
CA THR A 121 11.47 -0.87 -6.30
C THR A 121 11.35 0.17 -7.39
N LEU A 122 11.45 1.46 -7.03
CA LEU A 122 11.34 2.55 -8.00
C LEU A 122 12.49 2.57 -9.00
N ARG A 123 13.73 2.36 -8.56
CA ARG A 123 14.90 2.24 -9.45
C ARG A 123 14.72 1.10 -10.45
N LYS A 124 14.26 -0.07 -9.97
CA LYS A 124 14.01 -1.23 -10.82
C LYS A 124 12.90 -0.96 -11.85
N LYS A 125 11.79 -0.35 -11.42
CA LYS A 125 10.69 0.01 -12.34
C LYS A 125 11.13 1.05 -13.36
N ALA A 126 11.79 2.12 -12.92
CA ALA A 126 12.30 3.17 -13.81
C ALA A 126 13.22 2.57 -14.88
N HIS A 127 14.20 1.76 -14.48
CA HIS A 127 15.09 1.09 -15.43
C HIS A 127 14.32 0.19 -16.41
N ASN A 128 13.49 -0.71 -15.90
CA ASN A 128 12.72 -1.64 -16.75
C ASN A 128 11.76 -0.94 -17.72
N TYR A 129 11.19 0.20 -17.32
CA TYR A 129 10.21 0.93 -18.13
C TYR A 129 10.91 1.75 -19.21
N THR A 130 12.05 2.35 -18.89
CA THR A 130 12.93 2.98 -19.88
C THR A 130 13.39 1.97 -20.94
N GLU A 131 13.85 0.79 -20.54
CA GLU A 131 14.28 -0.27 -21.49
C GLU A 131 13.14 -0.75 -22.40
N ARG A 132 11.88 -0.66 -21.94
CA ARG A 132 10.69 -1.04 -22.69
C ARG A 132 10.09 0.12 -23.51
N GLY A 133 10.68 1.32 -23.46
CA GLY A 133 10.16 2.52 -24.14
C GLY A 133 8.82 3.02 -23.58
N ILE A 134 8.51 2.72 -22.31
CA ILE A 134 7.29 3.19 -21.64
C ILE A 134 7.51 4.63 -21.18
N ASP A 135 6.55 5.51 -21.44
CA ASP A 135 6.59 6.88 -20.91
C ASP A 135 6.17 6.89 -19.43
N THR A 136 7.14 7.13 -18.55
CA THR A 136 6.90 7.20 -17.10
C THR A 136 6.12 8.45 -16.70
N ARG A 137 6.10 9.48 -17.54
CA ARG A 137 5.38 10.75 -17.30
C ARG A 137 3.88 10.62 -17.28
N GLU A 138 3.37 9.52 -17.79
CA GLU A 138 1.94 9.21 -17.80
C GLU A 138 1.52 8.33 -16.62
N LEU A 139 2.42 8.01 -15.67
CA LEU A 139 2.14 7.05 -14.59
C LEU A 139 2.07 7.72 -13.21
N ASP A 140 0.99 7.41 -12.49
CA ASP A 140 0.78 7.80 -11.09
C ASP A 140 1.20 6.67 -10.16
N LEU A 141 2.38 6.78 -9.53
CA LEU A 141 2.86 5.73 -8.66
C LEU A 141 2.11 5.70 -7.33
N LEU A 142 1.75 4.50 -6.89
CA LEU A 142 1.14 4.25 -5.59
C LEU A 142 1.88 3.16 -4.82
N ALA A 143 2.57 3.55 -3.76
CA ALA A 143 3.22 2.62 -2.83
C ALA A 143 2.28 2.28 -1.68
N PHE A 144 1.89 1.01 -1.55
CA PHE A 144 1.33 0.50 -0.29
C PHE A 144 2.47 0.09 0.65
N VAL A 145 2.65 0.81 1.75
CA VAL A 145 3.73 0.59 2.71
C VAL A 145 3.19 -0.06 3.98
N SER A 146 3.61 -1.29 4.25
CA SER A 146 3.23 -2.04 5.44
C SER A 146 4.46 -2.64 6.09
N LEU A 147 4.98 -1.94 7.10
CA LEU A 147 6.13 -2.37 7.89
C LEU A 147 5.62 -2.84 9.26
N LYS A 148 5.94 -4.08 9.65
CA LYS A 148 5.57 -4.67 10.94
C LYS A 148 6.51 -4.23 12.05
N ARG A 149 7.79 -4.03 11.72
CA ARG A 149 8.83 -3.74 12.71
C ARG A 149 9.11 -2.25 12.86
N GLU A 150 8.57 -1.45 11.95
CA GLU A 150 8.87 -0.02 11.83
C GLU A 150 7.58 0.79 11.69
N THR A 151 7.53 1.95 12.34
CA THR A 151 6.45 2.93 12.17
C THR A 151 7.05 4.30 11.85
N PRO A 152 6.51 5.04 10.88
CA PRO A 152 7.00 6.38 10.58
C PRO A 152 6.74 7.35 11.74
N ASP A 153 7.75 8.15 12.06
CA ASP A 153 7.64 9.27 12.98
C ASP A 153 7.26 10.54 12.22
N PHE A 154 5.96 10.85 12.20
CA PHE A 154 5.42 12.02 11.50
C PHE A 154 5.79 13.37 12.12
N ASN A 155 6.52 13.38 13.25
CA ASN A 155 7.18 14.58 13.75
C ASN A 155 8.42 14.95 12.92
N THR A 156 8.91 14.05 12.07
CA THR A 156 10.02 14.30 11.15
C THR A 156 9.48 14.65 9.76
N PRO A 157 10.08 15.62 9.05
CA PRO A 157 9.61 16.02 7.73
C PRO A 157 9.94 14.97 6.67
N PHE A 158 9.10 14.89 5.63
CA PHE A 158 9.45 14.21 4.40
C PHE A 158 10.44 15.09 3.60
N PRO A 159 11.64 14.59 3.27
CA PRO A 159 12.58 15.37 2.46
C PRO A 159 12.08 15.46 1.00
N PRO A 160 12.51 16.49 0.25
CA PRO A 160 12.18 16.59 -1.17
C PRO A 160 12.51 15.29 -1.93
N PRO A 161 11.57 14.68 -2.68
CA PRO A 161 11.75 13.39 -3.34
C PRO A 161 12.56 13.50 -4.65
N THR A 162 13.73 14.15 -4.60
CA THR A 162 14.50 14.54 -5.80
C THR A 162 14.92 13.36 -6.67
N GLU A 163 15.25 12.21 -6.07
CA GLU A 163 15.55 10.99 -6.82
C GLU A 163 14.36 10.53 -7.67
N TYR A 164 13.15 10.57 -7.11
CA TYR A 164 11.95 10.07 -7.75
C TYR A 164 11.42 11.05 -8.79
N LEU A 165 11.58 12.36 -8.55
CA LEU A 165 11.31 13.39 -9.56
C LEU A 165 12.20 13.20 -10.79
N ARG A 166 13.48 12.84 -10.62
CA ARG A 166 14.40 12.57 -11.75
C ARG A 166 14.05 11.32 -12.55
N GLN A 167 13.22 10.41 -12.01
CA GLN A 167 12.75 9.22 -12.73
C GLN A 167 11.57 9.53 -13.67
N GLY A 168 10.99 10.73 -13.60
CA GLY A 168 10.03 11.24 -14.58
C GLY A 168 8.58 10.80 -14.37
N TRP A 169 8.21 10.26 -13.21
CA TRP A 169 6.83 9.87 -12.91
C TRP A 169 5.88 11.07 -12.88
N ARG A 170 4.60 10.88 -13.21
CA ARG A 170 3.58 11.95 -13.13
C ARG A 170 3.28 12.36 -11.69
N SER A 171 3.20 11.36 -10.82
CA SER A 171 3.00 11.56 -9.38
C SER A 171 3.53 10.37 -8.59
N LEU A 172 3.71 10.57 -7.29
CA LEU A 172 4.04 9.49 -6.35
C LEU A 172 3.29 9.70 -5.04
N SER A 173 2.49 8.70 -4.68
CA SER A 173 1.75 8.64 -3.44
C SER A 173 2.16 7.43 -2.60
N VAL A 174 2.07 7.58 -1.29
CA VAL A 174 2.28 6.51 -0.31
C VAL A 174 1.02 6.35 0.54
N VAL A 175 0.63 5.12 0.77
CA VAL A 175 -0.47 4.76 1.67
C VAL A 175 -0.04 3.58 2.52
N GLY A 176 -0.36 3.60 3.79
CA GLY A 176 -0.12 2.51 4.72
C GLY A 176 -1.31 2.35 5.66
N PRO A 177 -1.26 1.38 6.60
CA PRO A 177 -2.36 1.12 7.52
C PRO A 177 -2.71 2.30 8.44
N THR A 178 -1.78 3.22 8.65
CA THR A 178 -1.93 4.33 9.60
C THR A 178 -1.79 5.71 8.96
N PHE A 179 -1.55 5.78 7.64
CA PHE A 179 -1.33 7.06 6.99
C PHE A 179 -1.51 7.03 5.46
N ALA A 180 -1.66 8.22 4.87
CA ALA A 180 -1.46 8.45 3.45
C ALA A 180 -0.78 9.80 3.19
N ARG A 181 -0.03 9.91 2.10
CA ARG A 181 0.61 11.15 1.66
C ARG A 181 0.87 11.13 0.16
N VAL A 182 0.61 12.23 -0.52
CA VAL A 182 1.13 12.50 -1.86
C VAL A 182 2.52 13.14 -1.71
N LEU A 183 3.57 12.47 -2.19
CA LEU A 183 4.95 12.97 -2.08
C LEU A 183 5.21 14.08 -3.11
N PHE A 184 4.75 13.87 -4.35
CA PHE A 184 4.71 14.88 -5.39
C PHE A 184 3.63 14.54 -6.43
N ALA A 185 3.19 15.56 -7.17
CA ALA A 185 2.28 15.45 -8.31
C ALA A 185 2.59 16.61 -9.27
N HIS A 186 2.85 16.31 -10.54
CA HIS A 186 3.07 17.32 -11.57
C HIS A 186 1.76 18.05 -11.93
N SER A 187 1.85 19.12 -12.73
CA SER A 187 0.70 19.98 -13.06
C SER A 187 -0.39 19.28 -13.85
N ASP A 188 -0.01 18.25 -14.61
CA ASP A 188 -0.85 17.36 -15.42
C ASP A 188 -1.35 16.14 -14.65
N ALA A 189 -0.96 15.97 -13.37
CA ALA A 189 -1.52 14.94 -12.52
C ALA A 189 -2.96 15.27 -12.07
N PRO A 190 -3.77 14.27 -11.71
CA PRO A 190 -5.13 14.47 -11.25
C PRO A 190 -5.29 15.50 -10.12
N ASP A 191 -6.36 16.30 -10.20
CA ASP A 191 -6.65 17.41 -9.28
C ASP A 191 -6.63 16.97 -7.81
N PHE A 192 -7.15 15.78 -7.51
CA PHE A 192 -7.22 15.27 -6.15
C PHE A 192 -5.85 14.91 -5.56
N LEU A 193 -4.88 14.54 -6.39
CA LEU A 193 -3.49 14.32 -5.97
C LEU A 193 -2.80 15.66 -5.73
N ARG A 194 -2.93 16.60 -6.68
CA ARG A 194 -2.36 17.96 -6.57
C ARG A 194 -2.90 18.72 -5.36
N GLY A 195 -4.22 18.68 -5.15
CA GLY A 195 -4.89 19.31 -4.01
C GLY A 195 -4.56 18.68 -2.65
N SER A 196 -3.84 17.56 -2.63
CA SER A 196 -3.43 16.85 -1.41
C SER A 196 -1.93 16.98 -1.10
N LEU A 197 -1.18 17.78 -1.86
CA LEU A 197 0.23 18.06 -1.59
C LEU A 197 0.43 18.78 -0.26
N GLY A 198 1.62 18.62 0.32
CA GLY A 198 2.03 19.31 1.54
C GLY A 198 1.50 18.73 2.86
N ARG A 199 0.48 17.85 2.82
CA ARG A 199 -0.11 17.24 4.02
C ARG A 199 0.10 15.73 4.12
N SER A 200 0.20 15.23 5.34
CA SER A 200 0.11 13.80 5.66
C SER A 200 -1.21 13.56 6.38
N ILE A 201 -1.93 12.53 5.96
CA ILE A 201 -3.19 12.13 6.58
C ILE A 201 -2.87 10.96 7.50
N LEU A 202 -3.22 11.08 8.77
CA LEU A 202 -3.02 10.01 9.76
C LEU A 202 -4.37 9.36 10.03
N PHE A 203 -4.39 8.04 10.10
CA PHE A 203 -5.59 7.28 10.42
C PHE A 203 -5.60 6.96 11.91
N ASP A 204 -6.76 7.15 12.54
CA ASP A 204 -6.98 6.64 13.89
C ASP A 204 -6.87 5.11 13.89
N MET A 205 -6.30 4.56 14.98
CA MET A 205 -6.16 3.11 15.19
C MET A 205 -7.54 2.43 15.04
N GLY A 206 -7.78 1.78 13.91
CA GLY A 206 -9.04 1.10 13.59
C GLY A 206 -9.73 1.52 12.29
N VAL A 207 -9.30 2.60 11.63
CA VAL A 207 -9.91 3.08 10.36
C VAL A 207 -9.19 2.52 9.11
N GLY A 208 -8.00 1.93 9.29
CA GLY A 208 -7.08 1.55 8.20
C GLY A 208 -7.13 0.10 7.70
N LEU A 209 -7.96 -0.78 8.29
CA LEU A 209 -8.15 -2.16 7.84
C LEU A 209 -9.60 -2.36 7.43
#